data_AF-A0A2V2PKE3-F1
#
_entry.id   AF-A0A2V2PKE3-F1
#
_cell.length_a   1.000
_cell.length_b   1.000
_cell.length_c   1.000
_cell.angle_alpha   90.00
_cell.angle_beta   90.00
_cell.angle_gamma   90.00
#
_symmetry.space_group_name_H-M   'P 1'
#
loop_
_entity.id
_entity.type
_entity.pdbx_description
1 polymer ?
#
loop_
_entity_poly.entity_id
_entity_poly.type
_entity_poly.pdbx_seq_one_letter_code
_entity_poly.pdbx_strand_id
1 'polypeptide(L)'
;TAGAAGTEEFAEMYRGREIRGGVSALVPAAGPGGGTHHAEPVAEIRIDGRPLHVMRRADGTYLSDVTHYESFPTLRETARAAVDELGTARLALPASHHR
;
A
#
# COMPACT_ATOMS: atom_id res chain seq x y z
N THR A 1 21.18 3.71 -8.04
CA THR A 1 20.80 2.36 -8.48
C THR A 1 19.31 2.20 -8.26
N ALA A 2 18.53 2.16 -9.34
CA ALA A 2 17.08 2.00 -9.26
C ALA A 2 16.79 0.58 -8.76
N GLY A 3 16.30 0.48 -7.52
CA GLY A 3 15.90 -0.80 -6.93
C GLY A 3 14.75 -1.38 -7.74
N ALA A 4 14.88 -2.65 -8.11
CA ALA A 4 13.83 -3.40 -8.77
C ALA A 4 12.53 -3.27 -7.97
N ALA A 5 11.50 -2.67 -8.55
CA ALA A 5 10.13 -2.76 -8.05
C ALA A 5 9.63 -4.19 -8.32
N GLY A 6 10.26 -5.16 -7.67
CA GLY A 6 9.95 -6.58 -7.75
C GLY A 6 9.16 -6.96 -6.52
N THR A 7 7.91 -7.38 -6.73
CA THR A 7 7.14 -8.29 -5.84
C THR A 7 7.42 -8.12 -4.35
N GLU A 8 7.33 -6.89 -3.82
CA GLU A 8 7.37 -6.74 -2.36
C GLU A 8 6.10 -7.40 -1.84
N GLU A 9 6.25 -8.40 -0.98
CA GLU A 9 5.17 -9.04 -0.23
C GLU A 9 5.68 -9.23 1.21
N PHE A 10 4.86 -8.90 2.19
CA PHE A 10 5.20 -9.10 3.59
C PHE A 10 3.97 -9.40 4.45
N ALA A 11 4.21 -10.12 5.53
CA ALA A 11 3.30 -10.30 6.65
C ALA A 11 4.14 -10.45 7.93
N GLU A 12 3.90 -9.60 8.93
CA GLU A 12 4.57 -9.68 10.23
C GLU A 12 3.70 -9.12 11.36
N MET A 13 4.09 -9.41 12.59
CA MET A 13 3.56 -8.74 13.78
C MET A 13 4.53 -7.62 14.18
N TYR A 14 4.06 -6.38 14.18
CA TYR A 14 4.84 -5.22 14.59
C TYR A 14 4.15 -4.51 15.75
N ARG A 15 4.83 -4.41 16.90
CA ARG A 15 4.29 -3.84 18.15
C ARG A 15 2.92 -4.39 18.55
N GLY A 16 2.71 -5.69 18.33
CA GLY A 16 1.45 -6.37 18.65
C GLY A 16 0.31 -6.15 17.65
N ARG A 17 0.58 -5.49 16.51
CA ARG A 17 -0.35 -5.28 15.40
C ARG A 17 0.03 -6.16 14.23
N GLU A 18 -0.94 -6.77 13.56
CA GLU A 18 -0.64 -7.51 12.33
C GLU A 18 -0.51 -6.53 11.17
N ILE A 19 0.60 -6.60 10.43
CA ILE A 19 0.78 -5.83 9.21
C ILE A 19 1.03 -6.76 8.04
N ARG A 20 0.35 -6.49 6.91
CA ARG A 20 0.51 -7.22 5.65
C ARG A 20 0.56 -6.23 4.50
N GLY A 21 1.22 -6.56 3.42
CA GLY A 21 1.16 -5.74 2.22
C GLY A 21 1.97 -6.29 1.07
N GLY A 22 1.80 -5.65 -0.08
CA GLY A 22 2.62 -5.95 -1.24
C GLY A 22 2.28 -5.15 -2.48
N VAL A 23 3.04 -5.39 -3.53
CA VAL A 23 2.87 -4.78 -4.86
C VAL A 23 2.36 -5.84 -5.84
N SER A 24 1.18 -5.62 -6.40
CA SER A 24 0.61 -6.47 -7.45
C SER A 24 0.49 -5.70 -8.76
N ALA A 25 0.93 -6.29 -9.87
CA ALA A 25 0.68 -5.72 -11.19
C ALA A 25 -0.76 -6.08 -11.63
N LEU A 26 -1.63 -5.08 -11.80
CA LEU A 26 -2.96 -5.31 -12.39
C LEU A 26 -2.80 -5.68 -13.86
N VAL A 27 -2.94 -6.96 -14.23
CA VAL A 27 -3.01 -7.33 -15.65
C VAL A 27 -4.26 -6.67 -16.26
N PRO A 28 -4.14 -5.85 -17.33
CA PRO A 28 -5.30 -5.21 -17.93
C PRO A 28 -6.24 -6.29 -18.47
N ALA A 29 -7.54 -6.21 -18.14
CA ALA A 29 -8.54 -7.02 -18.82
C ALA A 29 -8.59 -6.57 -20.29
N ALA A 30 -8.25 -7.46 -21.23
CA ALA A 30 -8.27 -7.15 -22.66
C ALA A 30 -9.72 -6.91 -23.12
N GLY A 31 -10.14 -5.64 -23.17
CA GLY A 31 -11.38 -5.21 -23.79
C GLY A 31 -11.21 -4.97 -25.30
N PRO A 32 -12.24 -5.16 -26.13
CA PRO A 32 -12.21 -4.89 -27.57
C PRO A 32 -12.28 -3.39 -27.83
N GLY A 33 -11.20 -2.67 -27.54
CA GLY A 33 -11.09 -1.22 -27.65
C GLY A 33 -9.72 -0.78 -27.16
N GLY A 34 -8.70 -0.97 -28.00
CA GLY A 34 -7.29 -0.80 -27.64
C GLY A 34 -6.93 0.62 -27.21
N GLY A 35 -6.85 0.82 -25.90
CA GLY A 35 -5.90 1.73 -25.28
C GLY A 35 -4.87 0.90 -24.53
N THR A 36 -3.58 1.10 -24.79
CA THR A 36 -2.49 0.53 -23.98
C THR A 36 -2.47 1.23 -22.63
N HIS A 37 -3.41 0.93 -21.75
CA HIS A 37 -3.31 1.31 -20.36
C HIS A 37 -2.18 0.47 -19.77
N HIS A 38 -1.06 1.11 -19.46
CA HIS A 38 -0.03 0.46 -18.66
C HIS A 38 -0.69 -0.01 -17.36
N ALA A 39 -0.48 -1.29 -17.05
CA ALA A 39 -0.81 -1.87 -15.78
C ALA A 39 -0.01 -1.15 -14.68
N GLU A 40 -0.62 -0.16 -14.02
CA GLU A 40 0.04 0.48 -12.90
C GLU A 40 0.12 -0.52 -11.73
N PRO A 41 1.29 -0.73 -11.13
CA PRO A 41 1.42 -1.60 -9.97
C PRO A 41 0.60 -1.03 -8.82
N VAL A 42 -0.29 -1.86 -8.27
CA VAL A 42 -1.09 -1.51 -7.09
C VAL A 42 -0.34 -1.95 -5.86
N ALA A 43 0.05 -0.97 -5.05
CA ALA A 43 0.57 -1.20 -3.71
C ALA A 43 -0.59 -1.26 -2.71
N GLU A 44 -0.55 -2.22 -1.78
CA GLU A 44 -1.56 -2.40 -0.76
C GLU A 44 -0.91 -2.66 0.60
N ILE A 45 -1.48 -2.08 1.67
CA ILE A 45 -1.15 -2.38 3.06
C ILE A 45 -2.44 -2.68 3.82
N ARG A 46 -2.40 -3.65 4.74
CA ARG A 46 -3.42 -3.90 5.75
C ARG A 46 -2.80 -3.88 7.16
N ILE A 47 -3.49 -3.26 8.10
CA ILE A 47 -3.17 -3.26 9.54
C ILE A 47 -4.36 -3.87 10.29
N ASP A 48 -4.14 -4.98 10.99
CA ASP A 48 -5.18 -5.80 11.65
C ASP A 48 -6.35 -6.13 10.71
N GLY A 49 -6.03 -6.45 9.45
CA GLY A 49 -6.99 -6.74 8.39
C GLY A 49 -7.68 -5.52 7.77
N ARG A 50 -7.41 -4.28 8.23
CA ARG A 50 -8.03 -3.06 7.70
C ARG A 50 -7.14 -2.40 6.64
N PRO A 51 -7.68 -1.99 5.47
CA PRO A 51 -6.88 -1.42 4.40
C PRO A 51 -6.34 -0.05 4.79
N LEU A 52 -5.06 0.18 4.50
CA LEU A 52 -4.41 1.48 4.57
C LEU A 52 -4.17 1.96 3.13
N HIS A 53 -4.63 3.18 2.83
CA HIS A 53 -4.33 3.79 1.53
C HIS A 53 -2.85 4.17 1.48
N VAL A 54 -2.18 3.77 0.39
CA VAL A 54 -0.77 4.04 0.14
C VAL A 54 -0.59 4.64 -1.24
N MET A 55 0.37 5.55 -1.35
CA MET A 55 0.72 6.21 -2.60
C MET A 55 2.20 6.00 -2.88
N ARG A 56 2.50 5.62 -4.11
CA ARG A 56 3.89 5.52 -4.59
C ARG A 56 4.31 6.85 -5.23
N ARG A 57 5.44 7.39 -4.80
CA ARG A 57 6.03 8.61 -5.35
C ARG A 57 6.86 8.30 -6.61
N ALA A 58 7.17 9.34 -7.38
CA ALA A 58 7.98 9.23 -8.60
C ALA A 58 9.42 8.75 -8.34
N ASP A 59 9.96 9.01 -7.14
CA ASP A 59 11.26 8.52 -6.69
C ASP A 59 11.23 7.05 -6.22
N GLY A 60 10.05 6.42 -6.23
CA GLY A 60 9.83 5.04 -5.85
C GLY A 60 9.56 4.81 -4.36
N THR A 61 9.60 5.84 -3.52
CA THR A 61 9.19 5.77 -2.11
C THR A 61 7.68 5.72 -1.95
N TYR A 62 7.22 5.42 -0.74
CA TYR A 62 5.80 5.29 -0.39
C TYR A 62 5.41 6.21 0.75
N LEU A 63 4.19 6.71 0.72
CA LEU A 63 3.55 7.42 1.83
C LEU A 63 2.16 6.84 2.07
N SER A 64 1.59 7.09 3.25
CA SER A 64 0.24 6.62 3.61
C SER A 64 -0.69 7.77 3.99
N ASP A 65 -1.99 7.51 4.06
CA ASP A 65 -2.96 8.49 4.58
C ASP A 65 -2.68 8.90 6.04
N VAL A 66 -2.13 7.98 6.83
CA VAL A 66 -1.74 8.21 8.24
C VAL A 66 -0.46 9.04 8.33
N THR A 67 0.50 8.82 7.43
CA THR A 67 1.82 9.46 7.40
C THR A 67 2.03 10.22 6.08
N HIS A 68 1.13 11.14 5.76
CA HIS A 68 1.03 11.72 4.41
C HIS A 68 2.21 12.62 3.98
N TYR A 69 2.96 13.15 4.95
CA TYR A 69 4.06 14.09 4.70
C TYR A 69 5.46 13.47 4.85
N GLU A 70 5.52 12.19 5.16
CA GLU A 70 6.77 11.43 5.29
C GLU A 70 6.76 10.27 4.30
N SER A 71 7.91 10.01 3.67
CA SER A 71 8.04 8.94 2.68
C SER A 71 9.08 7.91 3.09
N PHE A 72 8.74 6.64 2.90
CA PHE A 72 9.56 5.49 3.29
C PHE A 72 10.03 4.69 2.08
N PRO A 73 11.20 4.04 2.14
CA PRO A 73 11.74 3.31 1.00
C PRO A 73 10.97 2.02 0.66
N THR A 74 10.23 1.45 1.61
CA THR A 74 9.47 0.19 1.43
C THR A 74 8.03 0.28 1.95
N LEU A 75 7.15 -0.61 1.48
CA LEU A 75 5.79 -0.71 2.04
C LEU A 75 5.84 -1.23 3.48
N ARG A 76 6.78 -2.12 3.81
CA ARG A 76 6.98 -2.57 5.20
C ARG A 76 7.30 -1.41 6.14
N GLU A 77 8.22 -0.53 5.78
CA GLU A 77 8.54 0.65 6.60
C GLU A 77 7.37 1.62 6.69
N THR A 78 6.63 1.81 5.59
CA THR A 78 5.39 2.60 5.58
C THR A 78 4.35 2.03 6.54
N ALA A 79 4.17 0.71 6.59
CA ALA A 79 3.25 0.05 7.51
C ALA A 79 3.67 0.22 8.97
N ARG A 80 4.97 0.10 9.27
CA ARG A 80 5.51 0.29 10.63
C ARG A 80 5.32 1.73 11.10
N ALA A 81 5.60 2.71 10.25
CA ALA A 81 5.38 4.12 10.55
C ALA A 81 3.90 4.43 10.82
N ALA A 82 2.99 3.85 10.03
CA ALA A 82 1.56 3.98 10.28
C ALA A 82 1.13 3.34 11.61
N VAL A 83 1.70 2.19 12.00
CA VAL A 83 1.46 1.59 13.33
C VAL A 83 1.97 2.49 14.45
N ASP A 84 3.15 3.08 14.28
CA ASP A 84 3.74 3.99 15.26
C ASP A 84 2.86 5.24 15.46
N GLU A 85 2.37 5.85 14.38
CA GLU A 85 1.46 7.00 14.45
C GLU A 85 0.07 6.65 15.00
N LEU A 86 -0.50 5.51 14.61
CA LEU A 86 -1.81 5.10 15.12
C LEU A 86 -1.81 4.85 16.63
N GLY A 87 -0.70 4.39 17.21
CA GLY A 87 -0.65 3.96 18.60
C GLY A 87 -1.73 2.90 18.89
N THR A 88 -2.69 3.25 19.75
CA THR A 88 -3.82 2.37 20.12
C THR A 88 -5.03 2.50 19.19
N ALA A 89 -5.04 3.46 18.28
CA ALA A 89 -6.13 3.67 17.33
C ALA A 89 -6.18 2.58 16.25
N ARG A 90 -7.34 2.46 15.61
CA ARG A 90 -7.60 1.52 14.51
C ARG A 90 -8.00 2.30 13.28
N LEU A 91 -7.51 1.87 12.11
CA LEU A 91 -7.99 2.38 10.83
C LEU A 91 -9.51 2.25 10.74
N ALA A 92 -10.18 3.20 10.10
CA ALA A 92 -11.60 3.04 9.80
C ALA A 92 -11.80 1.86 8.85
N LEU A 93 -12.98 1.24 8.89
CA LEU A 93 -13.38 0.36 7.80
C LEU A 93 -13.68 1.24 6.58
N PRO A 94 -13.37 0.78 5.35
CA PRO A 94 -13.75 1.51 4.15
C PRO A 94 -15.26 1.71 4.16
N ALA A 95 -15.71 2.93 3.85
CA ALA A 95 -17.12 3.21 3.70
C ALA A 95 -17.70 2.31 2.60
N SER A 96 -18.87 1.71 2.86
CA SER A 96 -19.60 1.02 1.80
C SER A 96 -20.00 2.05 0.76
N HIS A 97 -19.39 1.99 -0.44
CA HIS A 97 -19.85 2.78 -1.57
C HIS A 97 -21.21 2.23 -2.00
N HIS A 98 -22.30 2.86 -1.53
CA HIS A 98 -23.61 2.64 -2.11
C HIS A 98 -23.54 3.08 -3.58
N ARG A 99 -23.65 2.11 -4.48
CA ARG A 99 -23.70 2.33 -5.93
C ARG A 99 -25.12 2.66 -6.36
#